data_AF-A0A8T6N6S8-F1
#
_entry.id   AF-A0A8T6N6S8-F1
#
_cell.length_a   1.000
_cell.length_b   1.000
_cell.length_c   1.000
_cell.angle_alpha   90.00
_cell.angle_beta   90.00
_cell.angle_gamma   90.00
#
_symmetry.space_group_name_H-M   'P 1'
#
loop_
_entity.id
_entity.type
_entity.pdbx_description
1 polymer ?
#
loop_
_entity_poly.entity_id
_entity_poly.type
_entity_poly.pdbx_seq_one_letter_code
_entity_poly.pdbx_strand_id
1 'polypeptide(L)'
;MATTNIDGYDLKGIETGGFINEDVMQKIWDVSKIPLPFTDMVGSNRHKNSYFEWVKDKLREPNVNNAEVDGADAANFVAETGERVGNHSQISVECIATSHRADASDTIGYAKQLAYELTKGQQNVRRDVEAIALFNQASDPGTSTAPGKTGGLPSWIETTVINGTAGGYDHGTGKTVAATPGTAAALSFQDVKDAVMGVYKQGAESTTLMSSPEVISALSTYLFGNDARIANLHADQGKSSEKATALGSVNVVVTDFGTLRLVSNRLQPKDANDTDFVFILDPEFLSLS
;
A
#
# COMPACT_ATOMS: atom_id res chain seq x y z
N MET A 1 -65.08 -36.57 1.83
CA MET A 1 -63.92 -35.63 1.86
C MET A 1 -62.69 -36.46 1.55
N ALA A 2 -61.99 -36.19 0.45
CA ALA A 2 -60.80 -36.95 0.09
C ALA A 2 -59.70 -36.69 1.13
N THR A 3 -59.13 -37.75 1.69
CA THR A 3 -58.13 -37.76 2.78
C THR A 3 -56.69 -37.51 2.32
N THR A 4 -56.49 -37.01 1.11
CA THR A 4 -55.16 -36.70 0.56
C THR A 4 -55.29 -35.47 -0.34
N ASN A 5 -55.33 -34.30 0.29
CA ASN A 5 -55.17 -33.05 -0.46
C ASN A 5 -53.67 -32.91 -0.73
N ILE A 6 -53.27 -32.77 -1.99
CA ILE A 6 -51.86 -32.56 -2.35
C ILE A 6 -51.45 -31.21 -1.78
N ASP A 7 -50.47 -31.18 -0.88
CA ASP A 7 -50.00 -29.97 -0.23
C ASP A 7 -48.60 -29.54 -0.73
N GLY A 8 -48.11 -28.40 -0.22
CA GLY A 8 -46.79 -27.89 -0.59
C GLY A 8 -45.62 -28.75 -0.11
N TYR A 9 -45.85 -29.70 0.81
CA TYR A 9 -44.86 -30.67 1.26
C TYR A 9 -44.79 -31.84 0.28
N ASP A 10 -45.93 -32.36 -0.18
CA ASP A 10 -46.02 -33.41 -1.21
C ASP A 10 -45.39 -32.96 -2.54
N LEU A 11 -45.60 -31.70 -2.95
CA LEU A 11 -45.06 -31.14 -4.20
C LEU A 11 -43.53 -30.89 -4.15
N LYS A 12 -42.95 -30.78 -2.94
CA LYS A 12 -41.50 -30.66 -2.69
C LYS A 12 -40.80 -32.01 -2.57
N GLY A 13 -41.51 -33.10 -2.31
CA GLY A 13 -40.95 -34.44 -2.10
C GLY A 13 -40.41 -35.13 -3.36
N ILE A 14 -40.48 -34.49 -4.53
CA ILE A 14 -39.95 -35.03 -5.79
C ILE A 14 -38.46 -34.69 -5.89
N GLU A 15 -37.61 -35.73 -5.94
CA GLU A 15 -36.15 -35.64 -5.79
C GLU A 15 -35.42 -34.76 -6.83
N THR A 16 -36.03 -34.52 -8.00
CA THR A 16 -35.41 -33.73 -9.08
C THR A 16 -36.42 -32.84 -9.79
N GLY A 17 -36.21 -31.52 -9.74
CA GLY A 17 -37.00 -30.54 -10.49
C GLY A 17 -38.48 -30.47 -10.10
N GLY A 18 -38.79 -30.65 -8.80
CA GLY A 18 -40.16 -30.75 -8.26
C GLY A 18 -41.13 -29.65 -8.71
N PHE A 19 -42.41 -29.78 -8.34
CA PHE A 19 -43.48 -28.92 -8.88
C PHE A 19 -43.45 -27.47 -8.38
N ILE A 20 -42.64 -27.16 -7.36
CA ILE A 20 -42.48 -25.81 -6.80
C ILE A 20 -41.08 -25.31 -7.15
N ASN A 21 -41.02 -24.17 -7.83
CA ASN A 21 -39.74 -23.51 -8.14
C ASN A 21 -38.98 -23.14 -6.86
N GLU A 22 -37.67 -23.27 -6.91
CA GLU A 22 -36.78 -22.80 -5.86
C GLU A 22 -36.77 -21.27 -5.85
N ASP A 23 -37.00 -20.65 -4.68
CA ASP A 23 -36.83 -19.20 -4.53
C ASP A 23 -35.34 -18.92 -4.28
N VAL A 24 -34.68 -18.39 -5.30
CA VAL A 24 -33.27 -18.02 -5.24
C VAL A 24 -33.14 -16.52 -5.39
N MET A 25 -32.52 -15.91 -4.39
CA MET A 25 -32.25 -14.49 -4.40
C MET A 25 -31.27 -14.12 -5.53
N GLN A 26 -31.71 -13.26 -6.42
CA GLN A 26 -30.98 -12.82 -7.62
C GLN A 26 -29.95 -11.73 -7.34
N LYS A 27 -29.09 -11.93 -6.33
CA LYS A 27 -28.03 -10.99 -5.99
C LYS A 27 -26.83 -11.72 -5.39
N ILE A 28 -25.64 -11.36 -5.87
CA ILE A 28 -24.39 -11.76 -5.25
C ILE A 28 -23.87 -10.60 -4.38
N TRP A 29 -23.49 -10.90 -3.15
CA TRP A 29 -22.74 -9.97 -2.30
C TRP A 29 -21.27 -10.29 -2.38
N ASP A 30 -20.50 -9.30 -2.82
CA ASP A 30 -19.05 -9.37 -2.86
C ASP A 30 -18.45 -8.77 -1.58
N VAL A 31 -17.75 -9.61 -0.82
CA VAL A 31 -17.05 -9.22 0.42
C VAL A 31 -15.56 -8.93 0.13
N SER A 32 -15.09 -9.20 -1.08
CA SER A 32 -13.68 -9.10 -1.46
C SER A 32 -13.23 -7.69 -1.85
N LYS A 33 -14.17 -6.73 -1.91
CA LYS A 33 -13.86 -5.32 -2.16
C LYS A 33 -13.21 -4.67 -0.94
N ILE A 34 -11.90 -4.87 -0.84
CA ILE A 34 -11.04 -4.30 0.19
C ILE A 34 -10.43 -3.00 -0.38
N PRO A 35 -10.37 -1.90 0.40
CA PRO A 35 -9.70 -0.67 -0.03
C PRO A 35 -8.21 -0.91 -0.28
N LEU A 36 -7.65 -0.22 -1.27
CA LEU A 36 -6.24 -0.33 -1.68
C LEU A 36 -5.53 0.99 -1.34
N PRO A 37 -5.19 1.22 -0.06
CA PRO A 37 -4.80 2.53 0.40
C PRO A 37 -3.54 3.06 -0.30
N PHE A 38 -2.55 2.23 -0.63
CA PHE A 38 -1.33 2.73 -1.25
C PHE A 38 -1.59 3.21 -2.67
N THR A 39 -2.15 2.37 -3.54
CA THR A 39 -2.46 2.70 -4.94
C THR A 39 -3.49 3.82 -5.08
N ASP A 40 -4.39 3.98 -4.12
CA ASP A 40 -5.36 5.09 -4.10
C ASP A 40 -4.76 6.42 -3.57
N MET A 41 -3.66 6.37 -2.79
CA MET A 41 -3.01 7.57 -2.22
C MET A 41 -1.93 8.16 -3.11
N VAL A 42 -1.18 7.33 -3.84
CA VAL A 42 -0.04 7.77 -4.67
C VAL A 42 -0.49 8.24 -6.05
N GLY A 43 0.34 9.05 -6.71
CA GLY A 43 0.09 9.50 -8.07
C GLY A 43 0.10 8.37 -9.11
N SER A 44 -0.48 8.61 -10.28
CA SER A 44 -0.39 7.70 -11.42
C SER A 44 0.29 8.36 -12.61
N ASN A 45 1.26 7.68 -13.22
CA ASN A 45 1.92 8.09 -14.46
C ASN A 45 1.81 6.98 -15.52
N ARG A 46 2.31 7.21 -16.73
CA ARG A 46 2.33 6.23 -17.81
C ARG A 46 3.65 6.27 -18.55
N HIS A 47 4.13 5.10 -18.92
CA HIS A 47 5.32 4.93 -19.75
C HIS A 47 5.08 3.86 -20.82
N LYS A 48 5.96 3.80 -21.83
CA LYS A 48 5.79 2.88 -23.00
C LYS A 48 6.87 1.81 -23.10
N ASN A 49 8.05 2.07 -22.56
CA ASN A 49 9.20 1.18 -22.67
C ASN A 49 9.26 0.24 -21.47
N SER A 50 9.99 -0.86 -21.58
CA SER A 50 10.18 -1.80 -20.46
C SER A 50 11.05 -1.26 -19.32
N TYR A 51 11.74 -0.15 -19.56
CA TYR A 51 12.55 0.56 -18.59
C TYR A 51 12.16 2.04 -18.61
N PHE A 52 11.85 2.58 -17.44
CA PHE A 52 11.50 3.98 -17.23
C PHE A 52 12.50 4.61 -16.27
N GLU A 53 13.00 5.77 -16.64
CA GLU A 53 14.07 6.45 -15.91
C GLU A 53 13.81 7.94 -15.84
N TRP A 54 14.27 8.54 -14.74
CA TRP A 54 14.17 9.95 -14.45
C TRP A 54 15.49 10.45 -13.85
N VAL A 55 15.66 11.78 -13.86
CA VAL A 55 16.86 12.43 -13.33
C VAL A 55 16.54 12.96 -11.93
N LYS A 56 17.37 12.60 -10.95
CA LYS A 56 17.40 13.25 -9.63
C LYS A 56 18.53 14.27 -9.63
N ASP A 57 18.28 15.42 -9.05
CA ASP A 57 19.31 16.44 -8.84
C ASP A 57 19.22 16.94 -7.39
N LYS A 58 20.34 17.39 -6.84
CA LYS A 58 20.41 17.90 -5.47
C LYS A 58 21.24 19.16 -5.43
N LEU A 59 20.93 20.02 -4.45
CA LEU A 59 21.76 21.17 -4.16
C LEU A 59 22.95 20.72 -3.29
N ARG A 60 24.10 21.36 -3.47
CA ARG A 60 25.26 21.19 -2.59
C ARG A 60 24.89 21.42 -1.13
N GLU A 61 25.60 20.75 -0.23
CA GLU A 61 25.44 21.00 1.21
C GLU A 61 25.76 22.46 1.58
N PRO A 62 25.10 23.03 2.61
CA PRO A 62 25.39 24.38 3.07
C PRO A 62 26.87 24.56 3.47
N ASN A 63 27.57 25.48 2.80
CA ASN A 63 28.96 25.78 3.11
C ASN A 63 29.08 26.88 4.17
N VAL A 64 29.47 26.51 5.39
CA VAL A 64 29.73 27.44 6.50
C VAL A 64 30.97 28.33 6.29
N ASN A 65 31.86 27.94 5.37
CA ASN A 65 33.06 28.69 5.03
C ASN A 65 32.86 29.57 3.77
N ASN A 66 31.61 29.84 3.38
CA ASN A 66 31.29 30.71 2.24
C ASN A 66 31.50 32.20 2.61
N ALA A 67 32.74 32.56 2.91
CA ALA A 67 33.16 33.90 3.24
C ALA A 67 34.28 34.32 2.28
N GLU A 68 34.09 35.47 1.63
CA GLU A 68 35.06 36.03 0.69
C GLU A 68 35.54 37.38 1.20
N VAL A 69 36.77 37.76 0.83
CA VAL A 69 37.34 39.07 1.15
C VAL A 69 36.60 40.15 0.35
N ASP A 70 36.34 41.30 0.97
CA ASP A 70 35.71 42.45 0.28
C ASP A 70 36.57 42.87 -0.94
N GLY A 71 35.96 42.83 -2.12
CA GLY A 71 36.63 43.06 -3.40
C GLY A 71 37.26 41.84 -4.08
N ALA A 72 37.09 40.62 -3.53
CA ALA A 72 37.51 39.39 -4.20
C ALA A 72 36.59 39.03 -5.38
N ASP A 73 37.17 38.49 -6.44
CA ASP A 73 36.40 37.95 -7.57
C ASP A 73 35.60 36.72 -7.12
N ALA A 74 34.35 36.62 -7.57
CA ALA A 74 33.52 35.46 -7.27
C ALA A 74 34.11 34.20 -7.93
N ALA A 75 34.22 33.12 -7.14
CA ALA A 75 34.60 31.82 -7.67
C ALA A 75 33.56 31.31 -8.68
N ASN A 76 34.04 30.55 -9.67
CA ASN A 76 33.15 29.93 -10.66
C ASN A 76 32.16 28.97 -9.98
N PHE A 77 30.89 29.07 -10.36
CA PHE A 77 29.88 28.10 -9.97
C PHE A 77 30.22 26.74 -10.58
N VAL A 78 30.41 25.74 -9.71
CA VAL A 78 30.50 24.34 -10.13
C VAL A 78 29.09 23.77 -10.11
N ALA A 79 28.54 23.48 -11.29
CA ALA A 79 27.26 22.81 -11.39
C ALA A 79 27.42 21.33 -10.99
N GLU A 80 26.59 20.87 -10.06
CA GLU A 80 26.42 19.43 -9.86
C GLU A 80 25.65 18.86 -11.06
N THR A 81 26.03 17.66 -11.50
CA THR A 81 25.32 16.96 -12.59
C THR A 81 24.39 15.95 -11.96
N GLY A 82 23.10 16.02 -12.28
CA GLY A 82 22.10 15.09 -11.77
C GLY A 82 22.36 13.63 -12.14
N GLU A 83 21.83 12.73 -11.32
CA GLU A 83 21.97 11.28 -11.46
C GLU A 83 20.71 10.69 -12.09
N ARG A 84 20.88 9.68 -12.95
CA ARG A 84 19.75 8.95 -13.55
C ARG A 84 19.43 7.72 -12.72
N VAL A 85 18.15 7.56 -12.40
CA VAL A 85 17.60 6.38 -11.72
C VAL A 85 16.40 5.87 -12.50
N GLY A 86 16.06 4.59 -12.36
CA GLY A 86 14.95 4.02 -13.10
C GLY A 86 14.45 2.69 -12.57
N ASN A 87 13.35 2.24 -13.15
CA ASN A 87 12.69 0.99 -12.78
C ASN A 87 12.27 0.19 -14.03
N HIS A 88 12.07 -1.11 -13.84
CA HIS A 88 11.60 -2.01 -14.88
C HIS A 88 10.09 -2.24 -14.79
N SER A 89 9.45 -2.38 -15.94
CA SER A 89 8.03 -2.73 -16.03
C SER A 89 7.81 -4.20 -15.66
N GLN A 90 6.78 -4.48 -14.87
CA GLN A 90 6.32 -5.84 -14.59
C GLN A 90 4.97 -6.10 -15.29
N ILE A 91 4.78 -7.32 -15.78
CA ILE A 91 3.54 -7.75 -16.41
C ILE A 91 2.74 -8.56 -15.40
N SER A 92 1.53 -8.10 -15.07
CA SER A 92 0.54 -8.83 -14.27
C SER A 92 -0.62 -9.26 -15.16
N VAL A 93 -0.97 -10.54 -15.15
CA VAL A 93 -2.01 -11.13 -16.01
C VAL A 93 -2.89 -12.07 -15.20
N GLU A 94 -4.19 -11.99 -15.44
CA GLU A 94 -5.19 -12.96 -14.99
C GLU A 94 -5.89 -13.56 -16.21
N CYS A 95 -6.00 -14.90 -16.26
CA CYS A 95 -6.65 -15.59 -17.38
C CYS A 95 -8.10 -15.95 -17.03
N ILE A 96 -9.04 -15.44 -17.80
CA ILE A 96 -10.47 -15.74 -17.64
C ILE A 96 -10.95 -16.54 -18.84
N ALA A 97 -11.63 -17.66 -18.57
CA ALA A 97 -12.25 -18.49 -19.58
C ALA A 97 -13.69 -18.81 -19.19
N THR A 98 -14.63 -18.68 -20.13
CA THR A 98 -16.04 -19.01 -19.93
C THR A 98 -16.58 -19.70 -21.17
N SER A 99 -17.37 -20.76 -20.98
CA SER A 99 -18.00 -21.46 -22.10
C SER A 99 -19.25 -20.72 -22.60
N HIS A 100 -19.54 -20.83 -23.89
CA HIS A 100 -20.74 -20.22 -24.49
C HIS A 100 -22.05 -20.67 -23.84
N ARG A 101 -22.12 -21.93 -23.39
CA ARG A 101 -23.30 -22.44 -22.68
C ARG A 101 -23.44 -21.83 -21.28
N ALA A 102 -22.33 -21.65 -20.57
CA ALA A 102 -22.35 -21.01 -19.26
C ALA A 102 -22.76 -19.52 -19.36
N ASP A 103 -22.32 -18.82 -20.41
CA ASP A 103 -22.68 -17.41 -20.63
C ASP A 103 -24.14 -17.23 -21.08
N ALA A 104 -24.76 -18.27 -21.67
CA ALA A 104 -26.15 -18.25 -22.11
C ALA A 104 -27.14 -18.85 -21.09
N SER A 105 -26.64 -19.42 -19.98
CA SER A 105 -27.49 -20.01 -18.94
C SER A 105 -28.18 -18.92 -18.12
N ASP A 106 -29.36 -19.25 -17.58
CA ASP A 106 -29.94 -18.44 -16.51
C ASP A 106 -29.03 -18.55 -15.28
N THR A 107 -28.56 -17.42 -14.76
CA THR A 107 -27.52 -17.35 -13.73
C THR A 107 -27.96 -16.43 -12.60
N ILE A 108 -27.51 -16.74 -11.39
CA ILE A 108 -27.98 -16.05 -10.19
C ILE A 108 -27.22 -14.74 -10.00
N GLY A 109 -27.92 -13.62 -10.09
CA GLY A 109 -27.39 -12.31 -9.68
C GLY A 109 -26.36 -11.68 -10.64
N TYR A 110 -26.24 -12.15 -11.88
CA TYR A 110 -25.52 -11.49 -12.97
C TYR A 110 -26.10 -11.90 -14.33
N ALA A 111 -25.89 -11.06 -15.35
CA ALA A 111 -26.46 -11.30 -16.68
C ALA A 111 -25.57 -12.13 -17.61
N LYS A 112 -24.24 -12.08 -17.40
CA LYS A 112 -23.24 -12.77 -18.20
C LYS A 112 -22.10 -13.24 -17.32
N GLN A 113 -21.79 -14.54 -17.38
CA GLN A 113 -20.71 -15.15 -16.62
C GLN A 113 -19.36 -14.54 -16.98
N LEU A 114 -19.13 -14.27 -18.26
CA LEU A 114 -17.86 -13.70 -18.71
C LEU A 114 -17.62 -12.30 -18.13
N ALA A 115 -18.65 -11.46 -18.13
CA ALA A 115 -18.55 -10.10 -17.60
C ALA A 115 -18.29 -10.12 -16.09
N TYR A 116 -18.94 -11.03 -15.37
CA TYR A 116 -18.75 -11.18 -13.93
C TYR A 116 -17.32 -11.62 -13.58
N GLU A 117 -16.81 -12.66 -14.24
CA GLU A 117 -15.43 -13.11 -14.02
C GLU A 117 -14.39 -12.07 -14.48
N LEU A 118 -14.70 -11.28 -15.52
CA LEU A 118 -13.87 -10.14 -15.92
C LEU A 118 -13.75 -9.09 -14.82
N THR A 119 -14.86 -8.73 -14.17
CA THR A 119 -14.81 -7.76 -13.07
C THR A 119 -13.99 -8.27 -11.89
N LYS A 120 -14.09 -9.56 -11.55
CA LYS A 120 -13.25 -10.17 -10.52
C LYS A 120 -11.77 -10.20 -10.91
N GLY A 121 -11.45 -10.60 -12.13
CA GLY A 121 -10.07 -10.62 -12.61
C GLY A 121 -9.43 -9.23 -12.57
N GLN A 122 -10.18 -8.18 -12.92
CA GLN A 122 -9.71 -6.80 -12.79
C GLN A 122 -9.44 -6.41 -11.32
N GLN A 123 -10.29 -6.84 -10.39
CA GLN A 123 -10.07 -6.60 -8.96
C GLN A 123 -8.86 -7.37 -8.44
N ASN A 124 -8.66 -8.63 -8.85
CA ASN A 124 -7.49 -9.42 -8.50
C ASN A 124 -6.21 -8.74 -8.96
N VAL A 125 -6.13 -8.33 -10.23
CA VAL A 125 -4.95 -7.62 -10.76
C VAL A 125 -4.67 -6.33 -9.99
N ARG A 126 -5.69 -5.55 -9.62
CA ARG A 126 -5.50 -4.34 -8.80
C ARG A 126 -4.95 -4.67 -7.40
N ARG A 127 -5.45 -5.74 -6.77
CA ARG A 127 -4.97 -6.21 -5.47
C ARG A 127 -3.53 -6.71 -5.55
N ASP A 128 -3.18 -7.39 -6.65
CA ASP A 128 -1.81 -7.84 -6.89
C ASP A 128 -0.87 -6.67 -7.07
N VAL A 129 -1.26 -5.63 -7.82
CA VAL A 129 -0.44 -4.40 -7.99
C VAL A 129 -0.17 -3.71 -6.65
N GLU A 130 -1.17 -3.59 -5.77
CA GLU A 130 -1.00 -3.07 -4.41
C GLU A 130 0.05 -3.89 -3.62
N ALA A 131 -0.08 -5.22 -3.62
CA ALA A 131 0.83 -6.10 -2.90
C ALA A 131 2.25 -6.08 -3.48
N ILE A 132 2.38 -6.13 -4.81
CA ILE A 132 3.64 -6.07 -5.56
C ILE A 132 4.38 -4.76 -5.30
N ALA A 133 3.65 -3.63 -5.26
CA ALA A 133 4.25 -2.33 -5.00
C ALA A 133 4.81 -2.20 -3.57
N LEU A 134 4.27 -2.94 -2.61
CA LEU A 134 4.72 -2.94 -1.21
C LEU A 134 5.64 -4.10 -0.85
N PHE A 135 5.82 -5.07 -1.76
CA PHE A 135 6.69 -6.20 -1.55
C PHE A 135 8.17 -5.80 -1.67
N ASN A 136 9.01 -6.38 -0.82
CA ASN A 136 10.45 -6.16 -0.84
C ASN A 136 11.11 -6.94 -1.99
N GLN A 137 10.89 -6.47 -3.23
CA GLN A 137 11.47 -7.02 -4.44
C GLN A 137 12.45 -6.05 -5.09
N ALA A 138 13.61 -6.56 -5.49
CA ALA A 138 14.56 -5.87 -6.34
C ALA A 138 14.01 -5.78 -7.78
N SER A 139 14.33 -4.70 -8.49
CA SER A 139 13.96 -4.56 -9.89
C SER A 139 14.80 -5.49 -10.78
N ASP A 140 14.17 -6.12 -11.77
CA ASP A 140 14.84 -7.01 -12.71
C ASP A 140 14.32 -6.79 -14.15
N PRO A 141 15.19 -6.58 -15.16
CA PRO A 141 14.77 -6.51 -16.56
C PRO A 141 14.14 -7.83 -17.07
N GLY A 142 14.38 -8.95 -16.37
CA GLY A 142 13.98 -10.27 -16.82
C GLY A 142 14.88 -10.83 -17.94
N THR A 143 14.54 -12.02 -18.39
CA THR A 143 15.22 -12.73 -19.49
C THR A 143 14.21 -13.39 -20.41
N SER A 144 14.66 -14.16 -21.40
CA SER A 144 13.76 -14.98 -22.23
C SER A 144 13.03 -16.09 -21.46
N THR A 145 13.46 -16.40 -20.23
CA THR A 145 12.91 -17.49 -19.40
C THR A 145 12.47 -17.03 -18.01
N ALA A 146 12.82 -15.81 -17.59
CA ALA A 146 12.44 -15.24 -16.30
C ALA A 146 11.68 -13.91 -16.50
N PRO A 147 10.61 -13.66 -15.74
CA PRO A 147 9.83 -12.43 -15.87
C PRO A 147 10.62 -11.22 -15.38
N GLY A 148 10.39 -10.07 -16.01
CA GLY A 148 10.81 -8.77 -15.48
C GLY A 148 10.01 -8.41 -14.22
N LYS A 149 10.66 -7.74 -13.28
CA LYS A 149 10.10 -7.36 -11.98
C LYS A 149 10.31 -5.88 -11.73
N THR A 150 9.28 -5.23 -11.21
CA THR A 150 9.38 -3.85 -10.74
C THR A 150 10.04 -3.83 -9.36
N GLY A 151 10.88 -2.84 -9.09
CA GLY A 151 11.35 -2.57 -7.73
C GLY A 151 10.19 -2.08 -6.87
N GLY A 152 9.90 -2.79 -5.78
CA GLY A 152 8.86 -2.42 -4.83
C GLY A 152 9.32 -1.30 -3.89
N LEU A 153 8.40 -0.65 -3.18
CA LEU A 153 8.69 0.48 -2.30
C LEU A 153 9.87 0.22 -1.33
N PRO A 154 10.01 -0.95 -0.67
CA PRO A 154 11.15 -1.21 0.22
C PRO A 154 12.51 -1.16 -0.48
N SER A 155 12.60 -1.55 -1.75
CA SER A 155 13.88 -1.55 -2.49
C SER A 155 14.35 -0.15 -2.87
N TRP A 156 13.47 0.85 -2.80
CA TRP A 156 13.77 2.25 -3.08
C TRP A 156 14.23 3.06 -1.86
N ILE A 157 14.11 2.52 -0.66
CA ILE A 157 14.46 3.24 0.58
C ILE A 157 15.97 3.14 0.81
N GLU A 158 16.68 4.26 0.67
CA GLU A 158 18.15 4.36 0.73
C GLU A 158 18.70 4.79 2.10
N THR A 159 18.00 5.66 2.83
CA THR A 159 18.61 6.41 3.96
C THR A 159 18.03 6.06 5.33
N THR A 160 16.71 6.13 5.46
CA THR A 160 16.04 6.02 6.76
C THR A 160 15.39 4.66 6.91
N VAL A 161 16.15 3.70 7.42
CA VAL A 161 15.67 2.35 7.76
C VAL A 161 15.98 2.06 9.22
N ILE A 162 14.95 1.67 9.97
CA ILE A 162 15.08 1.21 11.34
C ILE A 162 15.01 -0.32 11.33
N ASN A 163 15.91 -0.96 12.08
CA ASN A 163 15.96 -2.42 12.24
C ASN A 163 16.12 -3.21 10.92
N GLY A 164 17.15 -2.88 10.16
CA GLY A 164 17.53 -3.54 8.92
C GLY A 164 18.58 -2.74 8.17
N THR A 165 18.90 -3.19 6.97
CA THR A 165 19.75 -2.44 6.03
C THR A 165 18.91 -1.92 4.89
N ALA A 166 19.13 -0.65 4.52
CA ALA A 166 18.51 -0.04 3.35
C ALA A 166 18.76 -0.83 2.06
N GLY A 167 17.81 -0.73 1.15
CA GLY A 167 17.98 -1.12 -0.23
C GLY A 167 18.67 0.00 -0.99
N GLY A 168 18.07 0.38 -2.12
CA GLY A 168 18.47 1.57 -2.88
C GLY A 168 18.73 1.27 -4.34
N TYR A 169 18.90 2.34 -5.13
CA TYR A 169 19.25 2.22 -6.53
C TYR A 169 20.77 2.06 -6.72
N ASP A 170 21.20 0.97 -7.33
CA ASP A 170 22.59 0.70 -7.68
C ASP A 170 22.88 1.22 -9.10
N HIS A 171 23.68 2.28 -9.18
CA HIS A 171 24.09 2.89 -10.45
C HIS A 171 25.02 2.01 -11.30
N GLY A 172 25.69 1.02 -10.70
CA GLY A 172 26.54 0.08 -11.42
C GLY A 172 25.74 -0.98 -12.18
N THR A 173 24.62 -1.42 -11.61
CA THR A 173 23.74 -2.43 -12.21
C THR A 173 22.51 -1.85 -12.90
N GLY A 174 22.14 -0.61 -12.59
CA GLY A 174 20.94 0.06 -13.10
C GLY A 174 19.65 -0.50 -12.48
N LYS A 175 19.72 -1.01 -11.25
CA LYS A 175 18.64 -1.75 -10.58
C LYS A 175 18.49 -1.28 -9.14
N THR A 176 17.27 -1.39 -8.61
CA THR A 176 17.06 -1.34 -7.16
C THR A 176 17.44 -2.65 -6.49
N VAL A 177 18.01 -2.54 -5.29
CA VAL A 177 18.38 -3.64 -4.42
C VAL A 177 17.34 -3.76 -3.32
N ALA A 178 16.88 -4.97 -3.04
CA ALA A 178 15.94 -5.23 -1.95
C ALA A 178 16.56 -4.86 -0.59
N ALA A 179 15.76 -4.31 0.31
CA ALA A 179 16.19 -4.05 1.68
C ALA A 179 16.55 -5.37 2.37
N THR A 180 17.56 -5.35 3.24
CA THR A 180 17.93 -6.54 4.02
C THR A 180 17.24 -6.50 5.38
N PRO A 181 16.38 -7.48 5.70
CA PRO A 181 15.65 -7.49 6.96
C PRO A 181 16.58 -7.58 8.16
N GLY A 182 16.31 -6.82 9.21
CA GLY A 182 16.99 -6.96 10.50
C GLY A 182 16.45 -8.13 11.33
N THR A 183 16.93 -8.22 12.57
CA THR A 183 16.39 -9.16 13.56
C THR A 183 14.99 -8.73 13.95
N ALA A 184 14.03 -9.66 13.99
CA ALA A 184 12.66 -9.36 14.42
C ALA A 184 12.64 -8.68 15.79
N ALA A 185 12.01 -7.51 15.88
CA ALA A 185 11.89 -6.72 17.10
C ALA A 185 10.47 -6.15 17.21
N ALA A 186 10.02 -5.91 18.45
CA ALA A 186 8.74 -5.25 18.68
C ALA A 186 8.85 -3.77 18.33
N LEU A 187 7.88 -3.25 17.58
CA LEU A 187 7.80 -1.84 17.24
C LEU A 187 7.62 -1.00 18.50
N SER A 188 8.55 -0.09 18.77
CA SER A 188 8.43 0.91 19.83
C SER A 188 8.04 2.28 19.26
N PHE A 189 7.46 3.14 20.09
CA PHE A 189 7.20 4.52 19.68
C PHE A 189 8.49 5.33 19.46
N GLN A 190 9.59 4.91 20.09
CA GLN A 190 10.90 5.52 19.84
C GLN A 190 11.37 5.24 18.40
N ASP A 191 11.16 4.02 17.88
CA ASP A 191 11.48 3.68 16.49
C ASP A 191 10.72 4.57 15.50
N VAL A 192 9.44 4.85 15.79
CA VAL A 192 8.63 5.77 14.97
C VAL A 192 9.19 7.19 15.02
N LYS A 193 9.57 7.70 16.20
CA LYS A 193 10.18 9.03 16.32
C LYS A 193 11.53 9.13 15.60
N ASP A 194 12.36 8.10 15.74
CA ASP A 194 13.68 8.05 15.11
C ASP A 194 13.55 8.00 13.59
N ALA A 195 12.57 7.25 13.07
CA ALA A 195 12.23 7.23 11.65
C ALA A 195 11.74 8.60 11.16
N VAL A 196 10.82 9.27 11.87
CA VAL A 196 10.33 10.61 11.48
C VAL A 196 11.46 11.64 11.49
N MET A 197 12.31 11.62 12.52
CA MET A 197 13.49 12.47 12.60
C MET A 197 14.45 12.21 11.43
N GLY A 198 14.66 10.93 11.08
CA GLY A 198 15.49 10.53 9.94
C GLY A 198 14.97 11.11 8.62
N VAL A 199 13.67 10.94 8.35
CA VAL A 199 12.99 11.48 7.16
C VAL A 199 13.09 13.01 7.13
N TYR A 200 12.87 13.68 8.26
CA TYR A 200 12.96 15.14 8.36
C TYR A 200 14.38 15.66 8.06
N LYS A 201 15.42 14.98 8.55
CA LYS A 201 16.82 15.33 8.25
C LYS A 201 17.17 15.20 6.77
N GLN A 202 16.45 14.34 6.03
CA GLN A 202 16.58 14.23 4.58
C GLN A 202 15.74 15.27 3.82
N GLY A 203 15.01 16.14 4.52
CA GLY A 203 14.25 17.26 3.95
C GLY A 203 12.81 16.95 3.57
N ALA A 204 12.27 15.80 3.96
CA ALA A 204 10.89 15.40 3.67
C ALA A 204 9.95 15.62 4.88
N GLU A 205 8.71 16.02 4.60
CA GLU A 205 7.64 16.14 5.60
C GLU A 205 6.68 14.96 5.47
N SER A 206 6.71 14.04 6.44
CA SER A 206 5.87 12.84 6.37
C SER A 206 4.46 13.09 6.89
N THR A 207 3.47 12.60 6.14
CA THR A 207 2.04 12.82 6.43
C THR A 207 1.28 11.53 6.78
N THR A 208 1.76 10.38 6.30
CA THR A 208 1.06 9.10 6.41
C THR A 208 1.98 8.01 6.95
N LEU A 209 1.52 7.29 7.98
CA LEU A 209 2.14 6.06 8.45
C LEU A 209 1.23 4.89 8.06
N MET A 210 1.75 4.00 7.20
CA MET A 210 1.02 2.85 6.67
C MET A 210 1.68 1.54 7.11
N SER A 211 0.86 0.60 7.58
CA SER A 211 1.30 -0.76 7.92
C SER A 211 0.12 -1.73 7.92
N SER A 212 0.38 -3.00 8.25
CA SER A 212 -0.67 -4.01 8.40
C SER A 212 -1.63 -3.67 9.55
N PRO A 213 -2.89 -4.16 9.52
CA PRO A 213 -3.90 -3.78 10.51
C PRO A 213 -3.51 -4.17 11.94
N GLU A 214 -2.78 -5.27 12.09
CA GLU A 214 -2.32 -5.77 13.40
C GLU A 214 -1.34 -4.79 14.04
N VAL A 215 -0.36 -4.31 13.27
CA VAL A 215 0.63 -3.32 13.73
C VAL A 215 -0.03 -1.98 14.06
N ILE A 216 -0.94 -1.49 13.20
CA ILE A 216 -1.65 -0.23 13.45
C ILE A 216 -2.53 -0.33 14.70
N SER A 217 -3.22 -1.45 14.92
CA SER A 217 -4.01 -1.69 16.14
C SER A 217 -3.14 -1.75 17.39
N ALA A 218 -1.98 -2.41 17.32
CA ALA A 218 -1.02 -2.49 18.42
C ALA A 218 -0.44 -1.11 18.75
N LEU A 219 -0.03 -0.34 17.75
CA LEU A 219 0.47 1.03 17.90
C LEU A 219 -0.60 1.95 18.50
N SER A 220 -1.84 1.90 18.00
CA SER A 220 -2.95 2.66 18.54
C SER A 220 -3.22 2.32 20.02
N THR A 221 -3.18 1.04 20.39
CA THR A 221 -3.39 0.60 21.78
C THR A 221 -2.24 1.07 22.68
N TYR A 222 -1.00 0.99 22.19
CA TYR A 222 0.18 1.47 22.91
C TYR A 222 0.09 2.97 23.22
N LEU A 223 -0.44 3.78 22.28
CA LEU A 223 -0.62 5.22 22.46
C LEU A 223 -1.71 5.60 23.49
N PHE A 224 -2.67 4.72 23.77
CA PHE A 224 -3.66 4.92 24.86
C PHE A 224 -3.28 4.29 26.19
N GLY A 225 -2.33 3.37 26.22
CA GLY A 225 -1.87 2.71 27.44
C GLY A 225 -1.34 3.71 28.46
N ASN A 226 -1.60 3.44 29.75
CA ASN A 226 -1.33 4.36 30.86
C ASN A 226 0.16 4.74 31.04
N ASP A 227 1.09 4.00 30.42
CA ASP A 227 2.53 4.21 30.48
C ASP A 227 3.09 5.14 29.37
N ALA A 228 2.32 5.45 28.33
CA ALA A 228 2.75 6.29 27.20
C ALA A 228 2.23 7.74 27.30
N ARG A 229 2.44 8.40 28.44
CA ARG A 229 2.21 9.86 28.55
C ARG A 229 3.32 10.64 27.85
N ILE A 230 3.28 10.72 26.52
CA ILE A 230 3.98 11.76 25.74
C ILE A 230 3.00 12.42 24.77
N ALA A 231 1.91 12.92 25.32
CA ALA A 231 1.17 14.07 24.83
C ALA A 231 0.06 14.30 25.86
N ASN A 232 0.06 15.46 26.51
CA ASN A 232 -1.21 15.95 27.02
C ASN A 232 -2.18 15.93 25.83
N LEU A 233 -3.37 15.37 26.02
CA LEU A 233 -4.49 15.66 25.14
C LEU A 233 -4.65 17.18 25.14
N HIS A 234 -3.99 17.88 24.21
CA HIS A 234 -4.52 19.11 23.68
C HIS A 234 -5.72 18.67 22.86
N ALA A 235 -6.81 18.45 23.59
CA ALA A 235 -8.12 18.71 23.07
C ALA A 235 -8.00 20.09 22.39
N ASP A 236 -8.00 20.10 21.08
CA ASP A 236 -8.74 21.13 20.36
C ASP A 236 -10.20 20.97 20.79
N GLN A 237 -10.47 21.45 22.00
CA GLN A 237 -11.79 21.65 22.56
C GLN A 237 -12.32 22.96 21.97
N GLY A 238 -12.42 23.01 20.65
CA GLY A 238 -13.45 23.78 19.97
C GLY A 238 -14.79 23.15 20.33
N LYS A 239 -15.35 23.56 21.47
CA LYS A 239 -16.64 23.13 21.99
C LYS A 239 -17.70 23.01 20.89
N SER A 240 -18.13 21.79 20.59
CA SER A 240 -19.54 21.49 20.46
C SER A 240 -19.86 20.28 21.34
N SER A 241 -20.75 20.53 22.29
CA SER A 241 -21.24 19.56 23.27
C SER A 241 -22.16 18.54 22.60
N GLU A 242 -21.61 17.62 21.81
CA GLU A 242 -22.31 16.40 21.44
C GLU A 242 -21.44 15.20 21.78
N LYS A 243 -21.78 14.56 22.90
CA LYS A 243 -21.34 13.23 23.38
C LYS A 243 -19.84 12.98 23.25
N ALA A 244 -19.16 12.94 24.40
CA ALA A 244 -17.83 12.34 24.52
C ALA A 244 -17.87 10.89 23.98
N THR A 245 -17.64 10.73 22.69
CA THR A 245 -17.46 9.43 22.05
C THR A 245 -16.21 8.85 22.68
N ALA A 246 -16.33 7.72 23.37
CA ALA A 246 -15.17 7.00 23.87
C ALA A 246 -14.31 6.60 22.65
N LEU A 247 -13.26 7.37 22.38
CA LEU A 247 -12.31 7.10 21.31
C LEU A 247 -11.46 5.91 21.78
N GLY A 248 -11.77 4.72 21.27
CA GLY A 248 -11.02 3.50 21.55
C GLY A 248 -9.77 3.30 20.67
N SER A 249 -9.52 4.19 19.70
CA SER A 249 -8.38 4.11 18.78
C SER A 249 -7.86 5.51 18.36
N VAL A 250 -6.52 5.63 18.22
CA VAL A 250 -5.82 6.85 17.80
C VAL A 250 -5.64 6.67 16.31
N ASN A 251 -6.15 7.60 15.52
CA ASN A 251 -6.01 7.54 14.06
C ASN A 251 -4.97 8.56 13.54
N VAL A 252 -4.51 9.47 14.42
CA VAL A 252 -3.54 10.53 14.09
C VAL A 252 -2.55 10.67 15.24
N VAL A 253 -1.26 10.69 14.91
CA VAL A 253 -0.16 10.93 15.85
C VAL A 253 0.44 12.30 15.54
N VAL A 254 0.53 13.17 16.52
CA VAL A 254 1.27 14.43 16.40
C VAL A 254 2.72 14.16 16.79
N THR A 255 3.65 14.49 15.89
CA THR A 255 5.09 14.39 16.09
C THR A 255 5.70 15.79 16.19
N ASP A 256 6.96 15.88 16.58
CA ASP A 256 7.68 17.17 16.68
C ASP A 256 7.82 17.89 15.32
N PHE A 257 7.58 17.19 14.22
CA PHE A 257 7.77 17.66 12.85
C PHE A 257 6.48 17.70 12.01
N GLY A 258 5.32 17.34 12.58
CA GLY A 258 4.05 17.34 11.85
C GLY A 258 3.02 16.35 12.38
N THR A 259 2.00 16.05 11.59
CA THR A 259 0.94 15.09 11.95
C THR A 259 0.98 13.87 11.04
N LEU A 260 1.06 12.69 11.62
CA LEU A 260 1.00 11.41 10.92
C LEU A 260 -0.38 10.79 11.03
N ARG A 261 -1.01 10.52 9.88
CA ARG A 261 -2.24 9.72 9.82
C ARG A 261 -1.89 8.23 9.79
N LEU A 262 -2.48 7.45 10.70
CA LEU A 262 -2.33 5.99 10.72
C LEU A 262 -3.29 5.36 9.70
N VAL A 263 -2.75 4.65 8.72
CA VAL A 263 -3.52 3.99 7.65
C VAL A 263 -3.21 2.50 7.65
N SER A 264 -4.24 1.67 7.85
CA SER A 264 -4.10 0.22 7.79
C SER A 264 -4.20 -0.30 6.36
N ASN A 265 -3.25 -1.13 5.93
CA ASN A 265 -3.29 -1.83 4.65
C ASN A 265 -3.36 -3.34 4.85
N ARG A 266 -4.46 -3.97 4.42
CA ARG A 266 -4.68 -5.42 4.59
C ARG A 266 -3.89 -6.29 3.64
N LEU A 267 -3.48 -5.75 2.49
CA LEU A 267 -2.79 -6.48 1.43
C LEU A 267 -1.28 -6.24 1.43
N GLN A 268 -0.79 -5.50 2.42
CA GLN A 268 0.63 -5.29 2.59
C GLN A 268 1.29 -6.64 2.91
N PRO A 269 2.24 -7.10 2.09
CA PRO A 269 2.92 -8.36 2.32
C PRO A 269 3.90 -8.23 3.48
N LYS A 270 4.13 -9.36 4.14
CA LYS A 270 5.21 -9.50 5.11
C LYS A 270 6.54 -9.71 4.41
N ASP A 271 7.60 -9.45 5.16
CA ASP A 271 8.97 -9.70 4.75
C ASP A 271 9.32 -11.20 4.78
N ALA A 272 10.53 -11.54 4.30
CA ALA A 272 11.05 -12.91 4.26
C ALA A 272 11.11 -13.59 5.65
N ASN A 273 11.16 -12.81 6.73
CA ASN A 273 11.18 -13.30 8.11
C ASN A 273 9.78 -13.33 8.77
N ASP A 274 8.70 -13.22 7.98
CA ASP A 274 7.30 -13.14 8.48
C ASP A 274 7.04 -11.91 9.37
N THR A 275 7.84 -10.84 9.20
CA THR A 275 7.71 -9.57 9.89
C THR A 275 7.02 -8.51 9.02
N ASP A 276 6.26 -7.61 9.65
CA ASP A 276 5.58 -6.52 8.97
C ASP A 276 6.50 -5.33 8.68
N PHE A 277 6.26 -4.64 7.56
CA PHE A 277 6.86 -3.34 7.28
C PHE A 277 6.01 -2.20 7.86
N VAL A 278 6.66 -1.13 8.33
CA VAL A 278 6.01 0.13 8.69
C VAL A 278 6.58 1.21 7.78
N PHE A 279 5.73 1.78 6.94
CA PHE A 279 6.12 2.82 6.01
C PHE A 279 5.68 4.19 6.54
N ILE A 280 6.62 5.12 6.59
CA ILE A 280 6.33 6.54 6.83
C ILE A 280 6.56 7.25 5.50
N LEU A 281 5.49 7.79 4.94
CA LEU A 281 5.42 8.22 3.55
C LEU A 281 4.90 9.64 3.44
N ASP A 282 5.37 10.30 2.39
CA ASP A 282 4.70 11.42 1.77
C ASP A 282 4.15 10.99 0.40
N PRO A 283 2.83 10.79 0.27
CA PRO A 283 2.22 10.28 -0.97
C PRO A 283 2.42 11.19 -2.19
N GLU A 284 2.68 12.50 -2.00
CA GLU A 284 2.81 13.45 -3.12
C GLU A 284 4.03 13.15 -4.00
N PHE A 285 5.10 12.61 -3.41
CA PHE A 285 6.35 12.31 -4.10
C PHE A 285 6.41 10.88 -4.66
N LEU A 286 5.35 10.09 -4.51
CA LEU A 286 5.27 8.73 -4.99
C LEU A 286 4.29 8.63 -6.16
N SER A 287 4.67 7.88 -7.19
CA SER A 287 3.76 7.56 -8.28
C SER A 287 3.97 6.16 -8.84
N LEU A 288 2.89 5.52 -9.28
CA LEU A 288 2.90 4.26 -10.01
C LEU A 288 2.75 4.53 -11.51
N SER A 289 3.64 3.94 -12.31
CA SER A 289 3.75 4.18 -13.77
C SER A 289 3.43 2.98 -14.63
#